data_AF-A0A955P6D3-F1
#
_entry.id   AF-A0A955P6D3-F1
#
_cell.length_a   1.000
_cell.length_b   1.000
_cell.length_c   1.000
_cell.angle_alpha   90.00
_cell.angle_beta   90.00
_cell.angle_gamma   90.00
#
_symmetry.space_group_name_H-M   'P 1'
#
loop_
_entity.id
_entity.type
_entity.pdbx_description
1 polymer ?
#
loop_
_entity_poly.entity_id
_entity_poly.type
_entity_poly.pdbx_seq_one_letter_code
_entity_poly.pdbx_strand_id
1 'polypeptide(L)'
;FMDFQAEYDLARITWDETRHTEMGHRVLQIMGYDPFELPNRLTGSTCRGPMEPAYAMAEINLFGEVGVLKTIGGFIKDAQERNDRVLYHVADFIRSDERTHVRKGQDIIRVMTDMGMQDLELRTRELFTECLVSLGAITKDMDVFTVSREDLEELIGE
;
A
#
# COMPACT_ATOMS: atom_id res chain seq x y z
N PHE A 1 -19.05 -11.43 6.71
CA PHE A 1 -18.11 -10.93 7.73
C PHE A 1 -18.80 -11.02 9.07
N MET A 2 -18.29 -11.85 10.00
CA MET A 2 -18.85 -11.99 11.35
C MET A 2 -17.73 -12.21 12.37
N ASP A 3 -16.59 -11.54 12.18
CA ASP A 3 -15.50 -11.52 13.16
C ASP A 3 -15.27 -10.07 13.61
N PHE A 4 -15.61 -9.80 14.88
CA PHE A 4 -15.53 -8.44 15.44
C PHE A 4 -14.08 -7.93 15.49
N GLN A 5 -13.11 -8.81 15.72
CA GLN A 5 -11.72 -8.40 15.83
C GLN A 5 -11.20 -7.94 14.46
N ALA A 6 -11.52 -8.68 13.39
CA ALA A 6 -11.19 -8.30 12.02
C ALA A 6 -11.85 -6.98 11.61
N GLU A 7 -13.12 -6.76 11.99
CA GLU A 7 -13.82 -5.49 11.73
C GLU A 7 -13.17 -4.32 12.49
N TYR A 8 -12.85 -4.51 13.77
CA TYR A 8 -12.17 -3.51 14.59
C TYR A 8 -10.77 -3.20 14.04
N ASP A 9 -10.02 -4.21 13.61
CA ASP A 9 -8.70 -4.03 13.05
C ASP A 9 -8.74 -3.30 11.71
N LEU A 10 -9.73 -3.60 10.85
CA LEU A 10 -9.94 -2.87 9.61
C LEU A 10 -10.28 -1.40 9.87
N ALA A 11 -11.16 -1.13 10.84
CA ALA A 11 -11.50 0.24 11.23
C ALA A 11 -10.28 1.00 11.79
N ARG A 12 -9.43 0.31 12.57
CA ARG A 12 -8.19 0.88 13.11
C ARG A 12 -7.19 1.22 12.01
N ILE A 13 -6.98 0.31 11.05
CA ILE A 13 -6.13 0.55 9.87
C ILE A 13 -6.65 1.76 9.09
N THR A 14 -7.95 1.80 8.80
CA THR A 14 -8.58 2.92 8.07
C THR A 14 -8.36 4.28 8.76
N TRP A 15 -8.45 4.29 10.09
CA TRP A 15 -8.16 5.49 10.87
C TRP A 15 -6.68 5.89 10.79
N ASP A 16 -5.77 4.92 10.87
CA ASP A 16 -4.33 5.18 10.75
C ASP A 16 -3.99 5.76 9.37
N GLU A 17 -4.54 5.23 8.29
CA GLU A 17 -4.35 5.77 6.93
C GLU A 17 -4.89 7.19 6.75
N THR A 18 -6.02 7.49 7.38
CA THR A 18 -6.58 8.85 7.38
C THR A 18 -5.61 9.81 8.08
N ARG A 19 -5.01 9.37 9.17
CA ARG A 19 -4.02 10.14 9.93
C ARG A 19 -2.69 10.26 9.20
N HIS A 20 -2.23 9.20 8.51
CA HIS A 20 -1.03 9.25 7.65
C HIS A 20 -1.21 10.29 6.55
N THR A 21 -2.38 10.33 5.91
CA THR A 21 -2.73 11.35 4.91
C THR A 21 -2.66 12.77 5.50
N GLU A 22 -3.27 13.00 6.66
CA GLU A 22 -3.22 14.31 7.33
C GLU A 22 -1.78 14.71 7.70
N MET A 23 -0.99 13.78 8.22
CA MET A 23 0.42 14.01 8.54
C MET A 23 1.22 14.38 7.29
N GLY A 24 1.02 13.68 6.18
CA GLY A 24 1.65 13.99 4.89
C GLY A 24 1.31 15.40 4.41
N HIS A 25 0.04 15.80 4.46
CA HIS A 25 -0.39 17.17 4.11
C HIS A 25 0.30 18.23 4.98
N ARG A 26 0.37 18.00 6.30
CA ARG A 26 1.03 18.93 7.22
C ARG A 26 2.54 19.04 6.95
N VAL A 27 3.21 17.93 6.63
CA VAL A 27 4.63 17.95 6.26
C VAL A 27 4.85 18.76 4.98
N LEU A 28 4.03 18.57 3.95
CA LEU A 28 4.11 19.35 2.71
C LEU A 28 3.97 20.85 2.98
N GLN A 29 3.01 21.24 3.82
CA GLN A 29 2.81 22.63 4.22
C GLN A 29 4.02 23.20 4.99
N ILE A 30 4.62 22.44 5.90
CA ILE A 30 5.83 22.84 6.63
C ILE A 30 6.99 23.07 5.66
N MET A 31 7.06 22.27 4.59
CA MET A 31 8.08 22.38 3.54
C MET A 31 7.77 23.47 2.50
N GLY A 32 6.64 24.19 2.64
CA GLY A 32 6.25 25.29 1.75
C GLY A 32 5.50 24.87 0.48
N TYR A 33 5.00 23.64 0.42
CA TYR A 33 4.19 23.14 -0.69
C TYR A 33 2.68 23.24 -0.37
N ASP A 34 1.86 23.43 -1.40
CA ASP A 34 0.42 23.19 -1.31
C ASP A 34 0.15 21.69 -1.51
N PRO A 35 -0.37 20.97 -0.50
CA PRO A 35 -0.64 19.55 -0.61
C PRO A 35 -1.73 19.20 -1.65
N PHE A 36 -2.56 20.16 -2.05
CA PHE A 36 -3.64 19.95 -3.02
C PHE A 36 -3.21 20.17 -4.48
N GLU A 37 -1.99 20.67 -4.71
CA GLU A 37 -1.43 20.85 -6.06
C GLU A 37 -0.70 19.59 -6.57
N LEU A 38 -0.43 18.63 -5.68
CA LEU A 38 0.20 17.37 -6.04
C LEU A 38 -0.85 16.38 -6.59
N PRO A 39 -0.60 15.74 -7.74
CA PRO A 39 -1.50 14.72 -8.25
C PRO A 39 -1.53 13.51 -7.32
N ASN A 40 -2.73 13.11 -6.91
CA ASN A 40 -2.93 11.84 -6.21
C ASN A 40 -2.89 10.68 -7.20
N ARG A 41 -2.16 9.63 -6.82
CA ARG A 41 -2.08 8.40 -7.61
C ARG A 41 -3.24 7.50 -7.25
N LEU A 42 -4.06 7.21 -8.25
CA LEU A 42 -5.29 6.43 -8.07
C LEU A 42 -5.18 5.02 -8.70
N THR A 43 -4.04 4.66 -9.28
CA THR A 43 -3.84 3.37 -9.96
C THR A 43 -4.18 2.19 -9.06
N GLY A 44 -3.60 2.13 -7.86
CA GLY A 44 -3.87 1.06 -6.88
C GLY A 44 -5.35 0.99 -6.47
N SER A 45 -5.99 2.12 -6.15
CA SER A 45 -7.43 2.15 -5.85
C SER A 45 -8.31 1.74 -7.03
N THR A 46 -7.92 2.12 -8.25
CA THR A 46 -8.65 1.78 -9.48
C THR A 46 -8.60 0.29 -9.74
N CYS A 47 -7.44 -0.34 -9.52
CA CYS A 47 -7.28 -1.78 -9.73
C CYS A 47 -7.89 -2.64 -8.62
N ARG A 48 -7.91 -2.16 -7.37
CA ARG A 48 -8.57 -2.87 -6.28
C ARG A 48 -10.10 -2.80 -6.33
N GLY A 49 -10.65 -1.67 -6.79
CA GLY A 49 -12.10 -1.43 -6.81
C GLY A 49 -12.97 -2.57 -7.36
N PRO A 50 -12.62 -3.21 -8.50
CA PRO A 50 -13.38 -4.32 -9.05
C PRO A 50 -13.02 -5.70 -8.48
N MET A 51 -12.01 -5.82 -7.63
CA MET A 51 -11.59 -7.12 -7.06
C MET A 51 -12.56 -7.59 -5.98
N GLU A 52 -12.69 -8.91 -5.83
CA GLU A 52 -13.33 -9.48 -4.64
C GLU A 52 -12.59 -9.03 -3.36
N PRO A 53 -13.29 -8.85 -2.22
CA PRO A 53 -12.70 -8.25 -1.01
C PRO A 53 -11.42 -8.91 -0.52
N ALA A 54 -11.33 -10.25 -0.61
CA ALA A 54 -10.13 -10.98 -0.19
C ALA A 54 -8.89 -10.62 -1.03
N TYR A 55 -9.04 -10.47 -2.35
CA TYR A 55 -7.95 -10.07 -3.24
C TYR A 55 -7.62 -8.59 -3.06
N ALA A 56 -8.62 -7.71 -2.91
CA ALA A 56 -8.37 -6.30 -2.62
C ALA A 56 -7.59 -6.11 -1.30
N MET A 57 -7.96 -6.85 -0.24
CA MET A 57 -7.25 -6.81 1.04
C MET A 57 -5.85 -7.42 0.95
N ALA A 58 -5.69 -8.52 0.21
CA ALA A 58 -4.38 -9.10 -0.07
C ALA A 58 -3.49 -8.10 -0.84
N GLU A 59 -4.06 -7.32 -1.76
CA GLU A 59 -3.30 -6.33 -2.51
C GLU A 59 -2.79 -5.21 -1.59
N ILE A 60 -3.69 -4.63 -0.78
CA ILE A 60 -3.33 -3.62 0.22
C ILE A 60 -2.23 -4.16 1.14
N ASN A 61 -2.43 -5.36 1.69
CA ASN A 61 -1.59 -5.85 2.77
C ASN A 61 -0.25 -6.45 2.30
N LEU A 62 -0.24 -7.22 1.21
CA LEU A 62 0.95 -7.96 0.76
C LEU A 62 1.81 -7.13 -0.19
N PHE A 63 1.19 -6.27 -1.01
CA PHE A 63 1.90 -5.43 -1.97
C PHE A 63 1.99 -3.98 -1.49
N GLY A 64 0.88 -3.39 -1.06
CA GLY A 64 0.83 -2.01 -0.57
C GLY A 64 1.71 -1.79 0.66
N GLU A 65 1.33 -2.38 1.81
CA GLU A 65 2.01 -2.17 3.09
C GLU A 65 3.49 -2.60 3.05
N VAL A 66 3.76 -3.77 2.48
CA VAL A 66 5.13 -4.29 2.44
C VAL A 66 6.00 -3.49 1.47
N GLY A 67 5.44 -3.03 0.34
CA GLY A 67 6.12 -2.14 -0.60
C GLY A 67 6.41 -0.77 0.03
N VAL A 68 5.42 -0.17 0.68
CA VAL A 68 5.54 1.10 1.40
C VAL A 68 6.63 1.06 2.46
N LEU A 69 6.77 -0.04 3.22
CA LEU A 69 7.82 -0.18 4.23
C LEU A 69 9.24 -0.02 3.67
N LYS A 70 9.48 -0.43 2.42
CA LYS A 70 10.76 -0.27 1.73
C LYS A 70 10.99 1.20 1.35
N THR A 71 9.98 1.84 0.75
CA THR A 71 10.00 3.27 0.39
C THR A 71 10.24 4.17 1.60
N ILE A 72 9.49 3.94 2.69
CA ILE A 72 9.67 4.68 3.95
C ILE A 72 11.08 4.45 4.53
N GLY A 73 11.61 3.23 4.42
CA GLY A 73 13.00 2.95 4.79
C GLY A 73 14.01 3.83 4.06
N GLY A 74 13.77 4.08 2.77
CA GLY A 74 14.53 5.03 1.96
C GLY A 74 14.42 6.46 2.49
N PHE A 75 13.20 6.95 2.74
CA PHE A 75 12.97 8.29 3.30
C PHE A 75 13.67 8.51 4.64
N ILE A 76 13.66 7.52 5.52
CA ILE A 76 14.35 7.60 6.82
C ILE A 76 15.86 7.78 6.60
N LYS A 77 16.46 7.01 5.69
CA LYS A 77 17.89 7.10 5.38
C LYS A 77 18.25 8.46 4.77
N ASP A 78 17.48 8.91 3.77
CA ASP A 78 17.66 10.20 3.13
C ASP A 78 17.51 11.37 4.12
N ALA A 79 16.53 11.28 5.02
CA ALA A 79 16.31 12.27 6.07
C ALA A 79 17.50 12.33 7.04
N GLN A 80 18.09 11.19 7.40
CA GLN A 80 19.31 11.14 8.22
C GLN A 80 20.50 11.81 7.52
N GLU A 81 20.72 11.52 6.24
CA GLU A 81 21.81 12.08 5.45
C GLU A 81 21.69 13.61 5.31
N ARG A 82 20.45 14.12 5.20
CA ARG A 82 20.16 15.56 5.07
C ARG A 82 19.95 16.28 6.40
N ASN A 83 20.02 15.56 7.53
CA ASN A 83 19.66 16.06 8.86
C ASN A 83 18.24 16.67 8.92
N ASP A 84 17.31 16.12 8.13
CA ASP A 84 15.90 16.50 8.12
C ASP A 84 15.16 15.75 9.24
N ARG A 85 15.01 16.44 10.37
CA ARG A 85 14.35 15.87 11.54
C ARG A 85 12.84 15.69 11.37
N VAL A 86 12.20 16.51 10.53
CA VAL A 86 10.74 16.44 10.34
C VAL A 86 10.41 15.18 9.55
N LEU A 87 11.07 15.00 8.40
CA LEU A 87 10.86 13.81 7.57
C LEU A 87 11.24 12.54 8.31
N TYR A 88 12.36 12.55 9.05
CA TYR A 88 12.80 11.38 9.82
C TYR A 88 11.72 10.91 10.82
N HIS A 89 11.20 11.82 11.64
CA HIS A 89 10.23 11.44 12.68
C HIS A 89 8.88 11.03 12.10
N VAL A 90 8.41 11.70 11.04
CA VAL A 90 7.15 11.32 10.38
C VAL A 90 7.27 9.97 9.69
N ALA A 91 8.36 9.74 8.95
CA ALA A 91 8.61 8.49 8.27
C ALA A 91 8.76 7.32 9.26
N ASP A 92 9.50 7.48 10.36
CA ASP A 92 9.65 6.44 11.38
C ASP A 92 8.32 6.11 12.09
N PHE A 93 7.50 7.14 12.32
CA PHE A 93 6.16 6.97 12.89
C PHE A 93 5.26 6.12 11.99
N ILE A 94 5.12 6.52 10.71
CA ILE A 94 4.30 5.80 9.72
C ILE A 94 4.80 4.35 9.57
N ARG A 95 6.13 4.16 9.47
CA ARG A 95 6.74 2.81 9.38
C ARG A 95 6.34 1.88 10.53
N SER A 96 6.17 2.42 11.74
CA SER A 96 5.76 1.64 12.90
C SER A 96 4.30 1.18 12.77
N ASP A 97 3.44 2.03 12.23
CA ASP A 97 2.04 1.69 12.00
C ASP A 97 1.90 0.66 10.87
N GLU A 98 2.63 0.80 9.76
CA GLU A 98 2.54 -0.17 8.64
C GLU A 98 2.99 -1.57 9.05
N ARG A 99 3.98 -1.68 9.94
CA ARG A 99 4.36 -2.98 10.52
C ARG A 99 3.22 -3.64 11.30
N THR A 100 2.39 -2.83 11.93
CA THR A 100 1.20 -3.30 12.66
C THR A 100 0.09 -3.65 11.68
N HIS A 101 -0.07 -2.88 10.60
CA HIS A 101 -1.06 -3.13 9.55
C HIS A 101 -0.79 -4.43 8.81
N VAL A 102 0.48 -4.74 8.50
CA VAL A 102 0.86 -6.05 7.93
C VAL A 102 0.32 -7.20 8.78
N ARG A 103 0.53 -7.16 10.10
CA ARG A 103 0.08 -8.23 11.01
C ARG A 103 -1.44 -8.33 11.05
N LYS A 104 -2.13 -7.20 11.23
CA LYS A 104 -3.60 -7.14 11.30
C LYS A 104 -4.25 -7.57 10.00
N GLY A 105 -3.71 -7.15 8.86
CA GLY A 105 -4.26 -7.51 7.56
C GLY A 105 -4.12 -9.00 7.24
N GLN A 106 -3.03 -9.66 7.69
CA GLN A 106 -2.93 -11.11 7.61
C GLN A 106 -4.04 -11.83 8.40
N ASP A 107 -4.41 -11.32 9.57
CA ASP A 107 -5.51 -11.87 10.36
C ASP A 107 -6.87 -11.62 9.70
N ILE A 108 -7.09 -10.43 9.14
CA ILE A 108 -8.31 -10.09 8.38
C ILE A 108 -8.46 -11.00 7.15
N ILE A 109 -7.38 -11.24 6.40
CA ILE A 109 -7.38 -12.10 5.21
C ILE A 109 -7.82 -13.53 5.57
N ARG A 110 -7.37 -14.07 6.71
CA ARG A 110 -7.76 -15.41 7.18
C ARG A 110 -9.25 -15.53 7.50
N VAL A 111 -9.92 -14.42 7.80
CA VAL A 111 -11.38 -14.37 7.98
C VAL A 111 -12.10 -14.24 6.63
N MET A 112 -11.45 -13.62 5.64
CA MET A 112 -12.01 -13.37 4.31
C MET A 112 -12.03 -14.61 3.41
N THR A 113 -11.08 -15.52 3.57
CA THR A 113 -10.90 -16.65 2.64
C THR A 113 -10.17 -17.83 3.30
N ASP A 114 -10.51 -19.04 2.85
CA ASP A 114 -9.81 -20.28 3.20
C ASP A 114 -8.62 -20.58 2.27
N MET A 115 -8.39 -19.72 1.26
CA MET A 115 -7.29 -19.88 0.30
C MET A 115 -5.93 -19.80 0.99
N GLY A 116 -4.99 -20.65 0.56
CA GLY A 116 -3.61 -20.55 1.03
C GLY A 116 -3.00 -19.19 0.66
N MET A 117 -2.22 -18.60 1.56
CA MET A 117 -1.65 -17.25 1.36
C MET A 117 -0.85 -17.12 0.06
N GLN A 118 -0.14 -18.17 -0.36
CA GLN A 118 0.64 -18.17 -1.59
C GLN A 118 -0.25 -18.13 -2.84
N ASP A 119 -1.33 -18.91 -2.85
CA ASP A 119 -2.28 -18.93 -3.97
C ASP A 119 -3.05 -17.60 -4.06
N LEU A 120 -3.40 -17.04 -2.89
CA LEU A 120 -4.03 -15.74 -2.79
C LEU A 120 -3.13 -14.63 -3.33
N GLU A 121 -1.85 -14.64 -2.95
CA GLU A 121 -0.86 -13.68 -3.45
C GLU A 121 -0.72 -13.77 -4.97
N LEU A 122 -0.51 -14.97 -5.51
CA LEU A 122 -0.37 -15.20 -6.95
C LEU A 122 -1.60 -14.71 -7.71
N ARG A 123 -2.80 -15.10 -7.26
CA ARG A 123 -4.04 -14.71 -7.95
C ARG A 123 -4.31 -13.21 -7.86
N THR A 124 -4.03 -12.60 -6.71
CA THR A 124 -4.15 -11.15 -6.54
C THR A 124 -3.22 -10.41 -7.49
N ARG A 125 -1.99 -10.91 -7.64
CA ARG A 125 -0.99 -10.34 -8.53
C ARG A 125 -1.42 -10.41 -10.00
N GLU A 126 -1.97 -11.55 -10.43
CA GLU A 126 -2.55 -11.70 -11.77
C GLU A 126 -3.66 -10.68 -12.02
N LEU A 127 -4.63 -10.58 -11.11
CA LEU A 127 -5.75 -9.63 -11.23
C LEU A 127 -5.28 -8.17 -11.28
N PHE A 128 -4.27 -7.84 -10.47
CA PHE A 128 -3.71 -6.49 -10.46
C PHE A 128 -3.01 -6.17 -11.79
N THR A 129 -2.17 -7.08 -12.27
CA THR A 129 -1.49 -6.92 -13.57
C THR A 129 -2.47 -6.84 -14.74
N GLU A 130 -3.51 -7.68 -14.75
CA GLU A 130 -4.59 -7.62 -15.76
C GLU A 130 -5.27 -6.24 -15.79
N CYS A 131 -5.48 -5.65 -14.61
CA CYS A 131 -5.98 -4.28 -14.50
C CYS A 131 -4.98 -3.25 -15.06
N LEU A 132 -3.71 -3.32 -14.67
CA LEU A 132 -2.67 -2.39 -15.14
C LEU A 132 -2.54 -2.40 -16.67
N VAL A 133 -2.60 -3.57 -17.29
CA VAL A 133 -2.60 -3.73 -18.75
C VAL A 133 -3.84 -3.08 -19.36
N SER A 134 -5.01 -3.25 -18.73
CA SER A 134 -6.28 -2.66 -19.19
C SER A 134 -6.31 -1.14 -19.06
N LEU A 135 -5.59 -0.59 -18.08
CA LEU A 135 -5.37 0.85 -17.91
C LEU A 135 -4.30 1.41 -18.87
N GLY A 136 -3.58 0.54 -19.60
CA GLY A 136 -2.47 0.94 -20.47
C GLY A 136 -1.20 1.33 -19.72
N ALA A 137 -1.13 1.04 -18.41
CA ALA A 137 0.06 1.30 -17.59
C ALA A 137 1.20 0.32 -17.91
N ILE A 138 0.88 -0.87 -18.44
CA ILE A 138 1.85 -1.88 -18.89
C ILE A 138 1.45 -2.37 -20.29
N THR A 139 2.42 -2.62 -21.17
CA THR A 139 2.17 -3.21 -22.49
C THR A 139 1.86 -4.71 -22.39
N LYS A 140 0.92 -5.18 -23.22
CA LYS A 140 0.41 -6.56 -23.24
C LYS A 140 1.49 -7.64 -23.52
N ASP A 141 2.65 -7.23 -24.03
CA ASP A 141 3.79 -8.08 -24.36
C ASP A 141 4.73 -8.33 -23.16
N MET A 142 4.57 -7.60 -22.04
CA MET A 142 5.11 -8.03 -20.76
C MET A 142 4.25 -9.20 -20.29
N ASP A 143 4.85 -10.40 -20.24
CA ASP A 143 4.17 -11.60 -19.77
C ASP A 143 3.57 -11.28 -18.39
N VAL A 144 2.27 -11.52 -18.20
CA VAL A 144 1.56 -11.28 -16.93
C VAL A 144 2.25 -12.02 -15.76
N PHE A 145 3.01 -13.07 -16.10
CA PHE A 145 3.83 -13.87 -15.22
C PHE A 145 5.27 -13.37 -15.02
N THR A 146 5.72 -12.37 -15.79
CA THR A 146 7.07 -11.77 -15.71
C THR A 146 7.13 -10.44 -14.98
N VAL A 147 6.00 -9.82 -14.65
CA VAL A 147 6.01 -8.63 -13.78
C VAL A 147 6.49 -9.07 -12.40
N SER A 148 7.72 -8.70 -12.07
CA SER A 148 8.31 -9.02 -10.79
C SER A 148 7.62 -8.23 -9.68
N ARG A 149 7.81 -8.68 -8.44
CA ARG A 149 7.38 -7.91 -7.27
C ARG A 149 8.00 -6.50 -7.28
N GLU A 150 9.23 -6.36 -7.76
CA GLU A 150 9.94 -5.08 -7.83
C GLU A 150 9.32 -4.15 -8.87
N ASP A 151 8.89 -4.68 -10.03
CA ASP A 151 8.19 -3.91 -11.06
C ASP A 151 6.82 -3.43 -10.58
N LEU A 152 6.10 -4.26 -9.80
CA LEU A 152 4.85 -3.86 -9.17
C LEU A 152 5.08 -2.81 -8.07
N GLU A 153 6.11 -2.97 -7.24
CA GLU A 153 6.48 -1.98 -6.23
C GLU A 153 6.81 -0.62 -6.87
N GLU A 154 7.45 -0.60 -8.04
CA GLU A 154 7.75 0.65 -8.79
C GLU A 154 6.49 1.25 -9.42
N LEU A 155 5.57 0.43 -9.97
CA LEU A 155 4.32 0.88 -10.58
C LEU A 155 3.21 1.22 -9.57
N ILE A 156 3.26 0.66 -8.37
CA ILE A 156 2.36 1.02 -7.25
C ILE A 156 2.95 2.19 -6.47
N GLY A 157 4.28 2.21 -6.34
CA GLY A 157 5.03 3.29 -5.71
C GLY A 157 4.97 4.58 -6.51
N GLU A 158 5.11 4.49 -7.85
CA GLU A 158 5.30 5.54 -8.88
C GLU A 158 6.24 6.70 -8.53
#